data_AF-A0A1H8UQ42-F1
#
_entry.id   AF-A0A1H8UQ42-F1
#
_cell.length_a   1.000
_cell.length_b   1.000
_cell.length_c   1.000
_cell.angle_alpha   90.00
_cell.angle_beta   90.00
_cell.angle_gamma   90.00
#
_symmetry.space_group_name_H-M   'P 1'
#
loop_
_entity.id
_entity.type
_entity.pdbx_description
1 polymer ?
#
loop_
_entity_poly.entity_id
_entity_poly.type
_entity_poly.pdbx_seq_one_letter_code
_entity_poly.pdbx_strand_id
1 'polypeptide(L)'
;MVKNNSPDETLLPHKIDLDLMEQVEEALADILEDDSQTILAFSFTGENERWWAWYTTDVDIAGERLNAALAGFDELPISITANTDPDWDEYNGVLEDFAEGT
;
A
#
# COMPACT_ATOMS: atom_id res chain seq x y z
N MET A 1 -15.44 13.94 23.29
CA MET A 1 -14.23 13.58 24.06
C MET A 1 -13.82 12.18 23.61
N VAL A 2 -12.91 12.09 22.64
CA VAL A 2 -12.30 10.80 22.27
C VAL A 2 -11.11 10.64 23.20
N LYS A 3 -11.07 9.55 23.96
CA LYS A 3 -10.03 9.33 24.97
C LYS A 3 -8.72 8.97 24.27
N ASN A 4 -7.71 9.82 24.46
CA ASN A 4 -6.30 9.47 24.28
C ASN A 4 -6.02 8.17 25.03
N ASN A 5 -5.60 7.13 24.31
CA ASN A 5 -4.92 5.98 24.89
C ASN A 5 -3.51 5.96 24.29
N SER A 6 -2.53 5.80 25.18
CA SER A 6 -1.06 5.81 25.05
C SER A 6 -0.45 5.59 23.66
N PRO A 7 0.68 6.27 23.33
CA PRO A 7 1.44 5.95 22.13
C PRO A 7 1.93 4.50 22.22
N ASP A 8 1.60 3.71 21.20
CA ASP A 8 2.12 2.36 21.03
C ASP A 8 3.63 2.48 20.79
N GLU A 9 4.46 1.95 21.70
CA GLU A 9 5.94 2.03 21.60
C GLU A 9 6.48 1.31 20.35
N THR A 10 5.62 0.57 19.65
CA THR A 10 5.96 -0.26 18.49
C THR A 10 6.03 0.50 17.16
N LEU A 11 5.64 1.80 17.11
CA LEU A 11 5.47 2.58 15.87
C LEU A 11 4.47 1.95 14.88
N LEU A 12 3.69 0.95 15.30
CA LEU A 12 2.69 0.31 14.44
C LEU A 12 1.34 1.04 14.55
N PRO A 13 0.51 1.00 13.48
CA PRO A 13 -0.88 1.43 13.57
C PRO A 13 -1.64 0.67 14.66
N HIS A 14 -2.67 1.30 15.22
CA HIS A 14 -3.55 0.61 16.16
C HIS A 14 -4.24 -0.58 15.49
N LYS A 15 -4.59 -1.60 16.28
CA LYS A 15 -5.22 -2.83 15.76
C LYS A 15 -6.43 -2.57 14.86
N ILE A 16 -7.30 -1.62 15.23
CA ILE A 16 -8.48 -1.31 14.42
C ILE A 16 -8.11 -0.74 13.03
N ASP A 17 -7.03 0.04 12.97
CA ASP A 17 -6.53 0.60 11.72
C ASP A 17 -5.83 -0.50 10.91
N LEU A 18 -5.10 -1.42 11.56
CA LEU A 18 -4.52 -2.59 10.90
C LEU A 18 -5.58 -3.49 10.26
N ASP A 19 -6.66 -3.77 10.97
CA ASP A 19 -7.78 -4.59 10.45
C ASP A 19 -8.43 -3.90 9.23
N LEU A 20 -8.53 -2.57 9.23
CA LEU A 20 -9.02 -1.79 8.07
C LEU A 20 -8.02 -1.79 6.91
N MET A 21 -6.74 -1.59 7.19
CA MET A 21 -5.67 -1.62 6.19
C MET A 21 -5.61 -2.99 5.50
N GLU A 22 -5.77 -4.09 6.23
CA GLU A 22 -5.84 -5.45 5.67
C GLU A 22 -7.03 -5.60 4.71
N GLN A 23 -8.23 -5.17 5.10
CA GLN A 23 -9.41 -5.21 4.22
C GLN A 23 -9.21 -4.37 2.95
N VAL A 24 -8.57 -3.21 3.05
CA VAL A 24 -8.26 -2.36 1.90
C VAL A 24 -7.24 -3.04 0.98
N GLU A 25 -6.19 -3.64 1.53
CA GLU A 25 -5.18 -4.38 0.77
C GLU A 25 -5.79 -5.57 0.02
N GLU A 26 -6.64 -6.36 0.68
CA GLU A 26 -7.36 -7.48 0.06
C GLU A 26 -8.25 -7.00 -1.10
N ALA A 27 -9.04 -5.94 -0.89
CA ALA A 27 -9.91 -5.39 -1.94
C ALA A 27 -9.13 -4.83 -3.13
N LEU A 28 -7.97 -4.22 -2.87
CA LEU A 28 -7.06 -3.74 -3.92
C LEU A 28 -6.47 -4.93 -4.69
N ALA A 29 -5.94 -5.94 -4.00
CA ALA A 29 -5.32 -7.11 -4.62
C ALA A 29 -6.31 -7.90 -5.48
N ASP A 30 -7.52 -8.13 -4.98
CA ASP A 30 -8.59 -8.86 -5.69
C ASP A 30 -8.91 -8.26 -7.07
N ILE A 31 -8.78 -6.94 -7.24
CA ILE A 31 -9.11 -6.25 -8.50
C ILE A 31 -7.86 -5.90 -9.31
N LEU A 32 -6.79 -5.44 -8.67
CA LEU A 32 -5.59 -4.98 -9.35
C LEU A 32 -4.78 -6.14 -9.94
N GLU A 33 -4.73 -7.29 -9.25
CA GLU A 33 -3.89 -8.42 -9.65
C GLU A 33 -4.59 -9.46 -10.56
N ASP A 34 -5.90 -9.32 -10.82
CA ASP A 34 -6.73 -10.31 -11.53
C ASP A 34 -6.11 -10.80 -12.87
N ASP A 35 -5.47 -9.90 -13.61
CA ASP A 35 -4.80 -10.20 -14.88
C ASP A 35 -3.29 -9.90 -14.88
N SER A 36 -2.70 -9.65 -13.71
CA SER A 36 -1.27 -9.28 -13.54
C SER A 36 -0.85 -7.99 -14.28
N GLN A 37 -1.80 -7.16 -14.73
CA GLN A 37 -1.51 -5.84 -15.32
C GLN A 37 -0.96 -4.87 -14.26
N THR A 38 -1.40 -5.02 -13.01
CA THR A 38 -0.90 -4.31 -11.83
C THR A 38 -0.56 -5.35 -10.75
N ILE A 39 0.60 -5.24 -10.09
CA ILE A 39 1.11 -6.22 -9.10
C ILE A 39 1.66 -5.49 -7.88
N LEU A 40 1.36 -5.99 -6.67
CA LEU A 40 1.89 -5.47 -5.42
C LEU A 40 3.38 -5.81 -5.34
N ALA A 41 4.23 -4.78 -5.41
CA ALA A 41 5.68 -4.93 -5.29
C ALA A 41 6.11 -4.86 -3.82
N PHE A 42 5.53 -3.92 -3.05
CA PHE A 42 5.91 -3.68 -1.66
C PHE A 42 4.70 -3.40 -0.75
N SER A 43 4.76 -3.91 0.47
CA SER A 43 3.87 -3.55 1.58
C SER A 43 4.71 -3.34 2.84
N PHE A 44 4.80 -2.09 3.30
CA PHE A 44 5.55 -1.70 4.50
C PHE A 44 4.59 -1.14 5.54
N THR A 45 4.69 -1.62 6.79
CA THR A 45 3.90 -1.07 7.91
C THR A 45 4.84 -0.57 8.99
N GLY A 46 4.67 0.70 9.37
CA GLY A 46 5.52 1.39 10.34
C GLY A 46 5.11 2.85 10.45
N GLU A 47 5.66 3.57 11.42
CA GLU A 47 5.36 4.99 11.68
C GLU A 47 3.85 5.33 11.75
N ASN A 48 3.03 4.39 12.26
CA ASN A 48 1.57 4.50 12.31
C ASN A 48 0.90 4.64 10.93
N GLU A 49 1.53 4.13 9.87
CA GLU A 49 1.02 4.09 8.50
C GLU A 49 1.35 2.77 7.79
N ARG A 50 0.72 2.55 6.64
CA ARG A 50 1.04 1.47 5.71
C ARG A 50 1.26 2.05 4.31
N TRP A 51 2.34 1.63 3.69
CA TRP A 51 2.71 1.97 2.32
C TRP A 51 2.55 0.75 1.43
N TRP A 52 1.75 0.91 0.37
CA TRP A 52 1.65 -0.05 -0.72
C TRP A 52 2.26 0.53 -1.98
N ALA A 53 3.14 -0.23 -2.61
CA ALA A 53 3.69 0.12 -3.91
C ALA A 53 3.26 -0.92 -4.93
N TRP A 54 2.55 -0.47 -5.96
CA TRP A 54 2.06 -1.30 -7.05
C TRP A 54 2.82 -0.93 -8.33
N TYR A 55 3.30 -1.94 -9.05
CA TYR A 55 3.82 -1.74 -10.40
C TYR A 55 2.75 -2.09 -11.43
N THR A 56 2.64 -1.23 -12.43
CA THR A 56 1.59 -1.31 -13.45
C THR A 56 2.18 -1.02 -14.83
N THR A 57 1.68 -1.70 -15.85
CA THR A 57 2.02 -1.38 -17.24
C THR A 57 1.19 -0.23 -17.82
N ASP A 58 0.12 0.18 -17.14
CA ASP A 58 -0.83 1.21 -17.56
C ASP A 58 -1.46 1.89 -16.33
N VAL A 59 -1.08 3.16 -16.10
CA VAL A 59 -1.52 3.93 -14.93
C VAL A 59 -3.00 4.31 -14.98
N ASP A 60 -3.58 4.48 -16.17
CA ASP A 60 -4.97 4.87 -16.32
C ASP A 60 -5.88 3.68 -15.96
N ILE A 61 -5.55 2.48 -16.47
CA ILE A 61 -6.25 1.24 -16.12
C ILE A 61 -6.14 0.94 -14.62
N ALA A 62 -4.94 1.09 -14.04
CA ALA A 62 -4.73 0.89 -12.61
C ALA A 62 -5.56 1.87 -11.77
N GLY A 63 -5.65 3.13 -12.19
CA GLY A 63 -6.46 4.15 -11.53
C GLY A 63 -7.96 3.85 -11.56
N GLU A 64 -8.49 3.37 -12.68
CA GLU A 64 -9.90 2.94 -12.78
C GLU A 64 -10.21 1.77 -11.83
N ARG A 65 -9.32 0.78 -11.78
CA ARG A 65 -9.44 -0.39 -10.91
C ARG A 65 -9.31 -0.05 -9.43
N LEU A 66 -8.37 0.84 -9.08
CA LEU A 66 -8.22 1.35 -7.72
C LEU A 66 -9.52 2.02 -7.25
N ASN A 67 -10.14 2.87 -8.08
CA ASN A 67 -11.42 3.48 -7.73
C ASN A 67 -12.54 2.44 -7.54
N ALA A 68 -12.56 1.39 -8.38
CA ALA A 68 -13.54 0.31 -8.25
C ALA A 68 -13.35 -0.49 -6.95
N ALA A 69 -12.11 -0.82 -6.58
CA ALA A 69 -11.77 -1.53 -5.35
C ALA A 69 -12.16 -0.76 -4.09
N LEU A 70 -11.92 0.57 -4.11
CA LEU A 70 -12.17 1.42 -2.95
C LEU A 70 -13.63 1.91 -2.83
N ALA A 71 -14.47 1.67 -3.84
CA ALA A 71 -15.84 2.19 -3.88
C ALA A 71 -16.75 1.68 -2.72
N GLY A 72 -16.37 0.57 -2.08
CA GLY A 72 -17.11 -0.01 -0.95
C GLY A 72 -16.73 0.54 0.43
N PHE A 73 -15.67 1.36 0.54
CA PHE A 73 -15.17 1.88 1.80
C PHE A 73 -15.70 3.28 2.09
N ASP A 74 -15.77 3.64 3.39
CA ASP A 74 -15.90 5.03 3.81
C ASP A 74 -14.65 5.84 3.39
N GLU A 75 -14.73 7.18 3.47
CA GLU A 75 -13.60 8.06 3.10
C GLU A 75 -12.31 7.67 3.87
N LEU A 76 -11.33 7.17 3.13
CA LEU A 76 -10.04 6.73 3.67
C LEU A 76 -9.03 7.89 3.68
N PRO A 77 -8.21 8.01 4.74
CA PRO A 77 -7.15 9.03 4.81
C PRO A 77 -5.91 8.61 4.01
N ILE A 78 -6.06 8.38 2.70
CA ILE A 78 -4.99 7.90 1.81
C ILE A 78 -4.41 9.01 0.94
N SER A 79 -3.14 8.87 0.59
CA SER A 79 -2.46 9.66 -0.43
C SER A 79 -2.02 8.73 -1.56
N ILE A 80 -2.21 9.16 -2.81
CA ILE A 80 -1.87 8.37 -3.99
C ILE A 80 -0.88 9.18 -4.83
N THR A 81 0.22 8.53 -5.21
CA THR A 81 1.22 9.07 -6.13
C THR A 81 1.48 8.05 -7.24
N ALA A 82 1.89 8.55 -8.41
CA ALA A 82 2.29 7.71 -9.54
C ALA A 82 3.54 8.30 -10.18
N ASN A 83 4.55 7.47 -10.37
CA ASN A 83 5.83 7.83 -10.97
C ASN A 83 6.21 6.79 -12.03
N THR A 84 6.98 7.21 -13.03
CA THR A 84 7.48 6.32 -14.09
C THR A 84 8.83 5.73 -13.67
N ASP A 85 8.91 4.41 -13.57
CA ASP A 85 10.13 3.66 -13.22
C ASP A 85 10.35 2.49 -14.22
N PRO A 86 10.83 2.77 -15.44
CA PRO A 86 10.96 1.76 -16.49
C PRO A 86 12.14 0.82 -16.26
N ASP A 87 13.12 1.25 -15.48
CA ASP A 87 14.38 0.55 -15.22
C ASP A 87 14.37 -0.22 -13.88
N TRP A 88 13.23 -0.18 -13.16
CA TRP A 88 13.03 -0.86 -11.88
C TRP A 88 14.00 -0.37 -10.81
N ASP A 89 14.35 0.92 -10.83
CA ASP A 89 15.36 1.52 -9.97
C ASP A 89 14.97 1.39 -8.49
N GLU A 90 13.69 1.62 -8.15
CA GLU A 90 13.20 1.49 -6.77
C GLU A 90 13.32 0.05 -6.29
N TYR A 91 12.88 -0.91 -7.11
CA TYR A 91 12.93 -2.32 -6.75
C TYR A 91 14.34 -2.86 -6.61
N ASN A 92 15.23 -2.48 -7.53
CA ASN A 92 16.64 -2.85 -7.45
C ASN A 92 17.31 -2.23 -6.22
N GLY A 93 17.02 -0.97 -5.89
CA GLY A 93 17.52 -0.32 -4.68
C GLY A 93 17.09 -1.04 -3.41
N VAL A 94 15.81 -1.44 -3.31
CA VAL A 94 15.31 -2.23 -2.18
C VAL A 94 16.06 -3.57 -2.06
N LEU A 95 16.31 -4.27 -3.17
CA LEU A 95 17.07 -5.52 -3.15
C LEU A 95 18.52 -5.34 -2.70
N GLU A 96 19.16 -4.25 -3.10
CA GLU A 96 20.53 -3.90 -2.67
C GLU A 96 20.59 -3.65 -1.16
N ASP A 97 19.67 -2.84 -0.62
CA ASP A 97 19.58 -2.55 0.82
C ASP A 97 19.40 -3.84 1.65
N PHE A 98 18.58 -4.78 1.18
CA PHE A 98 18.42 -6.08 1.83
C PHE A 98 19.68 -6.95 1.75
N ALA A 99 20.46 -6.85 0.68
CA ALA A 99 21.71 -7.61 0.51
C ALA A 99 22.86 -7.07 1.37
N GLU A 100 22.90 -5.76 1.64
CA GLU A 100 23.93 -5.13 2.48
C GLU A 100 23.69 -5.36 3.99
N GLY A 101 22.47 -5.71 4.39
CA GLY A 101 22.09 -5.99 5.78
C GLY A 101 22.42 -7.39 6.31
N THR A 102 23.08 -8.26 5.52
CA THR A 102 23.43 -9.65 5.89
C THR A 102 24.91 -9.87 6.16
#